data_AF-A0A5A5T692-F1
#
_entry.id   AF-A0A5A5T692-F1
#
_cell.length_a   1.000
_cell.length_b   1.000
_cell.length_c   1.000
_cell.angle_alpha   90.00
_cell.angle_beta   90.00
_cell.angle_gamma   90.00
#
_symmetry.space_group_name_H-M   'P 1'
#
loop_
_entity.id
_entity.type
_entity.pdbx_description
1 polymer ?
#
loop_
_entity_poly.entity_id
_entity_poly.type
_entity_poly.pdbx_seq_one_letter_code
_entity_poly.pdbx_strand_id
1 'polypeptide(L)'
;MSFNAKKYPSNWKKVSLIIRRLAHGCCEWCGQPCENLSVHHVGAPRPNGRKWKNGDPCDKHDIRRENLAALCWHCHSQTDAPSHANYAKRTARRKEKRERHRALGVGTGLVPYALVAA
;
A
#
# COMPACT_ATOMS: atom_id res chain seq x y z
N MET A 1 -4.10 4.34 -6.31
CA MET A 1 -2.99 5.10 -5.68
C MET A 1 -1.93 5.35 -6.73
N SER A 2 -1.32 6.55 -6.80
CA SER A 2 -0.25 6.82 -7.76
C SER A 2 1.01 6.02 -7.43
N PHE A 3 1.65 5.45 -8.44
CA PHE A 3 2.93 4.74 -8.29
C PHE A 3 4.01 5.72 -7.81
N ASN A 4 4.69 5.40 -6.70
CA ASN A 4 5.80 6.19 -6.19
C ASN A 4 7.05 5.29 -6.12
N ALA A 5 7.95 5.47 -7.08
CA ALA A 5 9.16 4.66 -7.23
C ALA A 5 10.08 4.70 -5.99
N LYS A 6 10.07 5.80 -5.21
CA LYS A 6 10.93 5.97 -4.02
C LYS A 6 10.58 5.00 -2.88
N LYS A 7 9.39 4.42 -2.89
CA LYS A 7 8.94 3.45 -1.87
C LYS A 7 9.44 2.03 -2.12
N TYR A 8 9.97 1.78 -3.31
CA TYR A 8 10.40 0.45 -3.74
C TYR A 8 11.93 0.37 -3.73
N PRO A 9 12.52 -0.83 -3.62
CA PRO A 9 13.96 -1.00 -3.74
C PRO A 9 14.43 -0.60 -5.15
N SER A 10 15.70 -0.22 -5.26
CA SER A 10 16.30 0.30 -6.51
C SER A 10 16.19 -0.68 -7.70
N ASN A 11 16.15 -1.98 -7.43
CA ASN A 11 16.04 -3.04 -8.44
C ASN A 11 14.58 -3.41 -8.81
N TRP A 12 13.56 -2.73 -8.27
CA TRP A 12 12.15 -3.08 -8.48
C TRP A 12 11.73 -3.18 -9.95
N LYS A 13 12.25 -2.31 -10.82
CA LYS A 13 11.97 -2.39 -12.27
C LYS A 13 12.34 -3.76 -12.85
N LYS A 14 13.51 -4.29 -12.45
CA LYS A 14 13.98 -5.62 -12.89
C LYS A 14 13.13 -6.74 -12.29
N VAL A 15 12.86 -6.67 -10.98
CA VAL A 15 12.05 -7.68 -10.28
C VAL A 15 10.65 -7.76 -10.86
N SER A 16 9.96 -6.62 -11.03
CA SER A 16 8.60 -6.61 -11.58
C SER A 16 8.52 -7.17 -13.00
N LEU A 17 9.55 -6.93 -13.82
CA LEU A 17 9.65 -7.50 -15.16
C LEU A 17 9.81 -9.02 -15.11
N ILE A 18 10.68 -9.53 -14.23
CA ILE A 18 10.90 -10.97 -14.04
C ILE A 18 9.60 -11.65 -13.62
N ILE A 19 8.89 -11.11 -12.63
CA ILE A 19 7.62 -11.69 -12.15
C ILE A 19 6.58 -11.75 -13.27
N ARG A 20 6.43 -10.69 -14.08
CA ARG A 20 5.52 -10.71 -15.23
C ARG A 20 5.92 -11.72 -16.32
N ARG A 21 7.22 -11.89 -16.55
CA ARG A 21 7.73 -12.90 -17.50
C ARG A 21 7.46 -14.33 -17.02
N LEU A 22 7.65 -14.59 -15.73
CA LEU A 22 7.36 -15.91 -15.12
C LEU A 22 5.88 -16.26 -15.17
N ALA A 23 5.00 -15.27 -15.21
CA ALA A 23 3.57 -15.48 -15.34
C ALA A 23 3.12 -15.82 -16.78
N HIS A 24 4.03 -15.81 -17.76
CA HIS A 24 3.77 -16.17 -19.16
C HIS A 24 2.58 -15.43 -19.80
N GLY A 25 2.37 -14.17 -19.41
CA GLY A 25 1.25 -13.37 -19.91
C GLY A 25 -0.11 -13.78 -19.35
N CYS A 26 -0.16 -14.63 -18.31
CA CYS A 26 -1.39 -15.03 -17.64
C CYS A 26 -1.43 -14.52 -16.18
N CYS A 27 -2.63 -14.27 -15.68
CA CYS A 27 -2.82 -13.93 -14.27
C CYS A 27 -2.55 -15.15 -13.39
N GLU A 28 -1.73 -15.00 -12.34
CA GLU A 28 -1.39 -16.11 -11.43
C GLU A 28 -2.56 -16.54 -10.52
N TRP A 29 -3.66 -15.79 -10.49
CA TRP A 29 -4.84 -16.13 -9.69
C TRP A 29 -5.99 -16.69 -10.51
N CYS A 30 -6.40 -16.00 -11.57
CA CYS A 30 -7.52 -16.45 -12.40
C CYS A 30 -7.10 -17.24 -13.65
N GLY A 31 -5.79 -17.32 -13.95
CA GLY A 31 -5.25 -18.03 -15.11
C GLY A 31 -5.50 -17.37 -16.47
N GLN A 32 -6.29 -16.29 -16.53
CA GLN A 32 -6.65 -15.65 -17.79
C GLN A 32 -5.44 -14.96 -18.44
N PRO A 33 -5.30 -15.05 -19.77
CA PRO A 33 -4.29 -14.29 -20.51
C PRO A 33 -4.58 -12.79 -20.39
N CYS A 34 -3.54 -12.00 -20.15
CA CYS A 34 -3.60 -10.56 -19.94
C CYS A 34 -2.32 -9.90 -20.45
N GLU A 35 -2.46 -8.96 -21.38
CA GLU A 35 -1.32 -8.18 -21.89
C GLU A 35 -0.69 -7.29 -20.81
N ASN A 36 -1.52 -6.75 -19.92
CA ASN A 36 -1.11 -5.80 -18.89
C ASN A 36 -1.25 -6.39 -17.49
N LEU A 37 -0.26 -7.18 -17.10
CA LEU A 37 -0.13 -7.70 -15.74
C LEU A 37 0.47 -6.64 -14.80
N SER A 38 -0.08 -6.56 -13.59
CA SER A 38 0.44 -5.77 -12.48
C SER A 38 1.09 -6.70 -11.45
N VAL A 39 2.07 -6.22 -10.67
CA VAL A 39 2.70 -7.03 -9.62
C VAL A 39 2.18 -6.58 -8.25
N HIS A 40 1.50 -7.50 -7.56
CA HIS A 40 0.91 -7.29 -6.25
C HIS A 40 1.76 -7.90 -5.13
N HIS A 41 1.79 -7.25 -3.96
CA HIS A 41 2.40 -7.82 -2.76
C HIS A 41 1.32 -8.53 -1.95
N VAL A 42 1.35 -9.85 -1.86
CA VAL A 42 0.25 -10.64 -1.27
C VAL A 42 0.30 -10.70 0.26
N GLY A 43 1.39 -10.25 0.89
CA GLY A 43 1.59 -10.34 2.34
C GLY A 43 1.98 -11.73 2.80
N ALA A 44 2.76 -12.46 2.00
CA ALA A 44 3.17 -13.82 2.30
C ALA A 44 3.94 -13.88 3.64
N PRO A 45 3.64 -14.87 4.50
CA PRO A 45 4.37 -15.06 5.74
C PRO A 45 5.89 -15.13 5.51
N ARG A 46 6.64 -14.73 6.52
CA ARG A 46 8.10 -14.75 6.48
C ARG A 46 8.69 -15.33 7.76
N PRO A 47 9.81 -16.05 7.67
CA PRO A 47 10.51 -16.50 8.86
C PRO A 47 11.11 -15.29 9.59
N ASN A 48 10.96 -15.23 10.91
CA ASN A 48 11.57 -14.22 11.78
C ASN A 48 12.55 -14.88 12.76
N GLY A 49 13.37 -15.81 12.26
CA GLY A 49 14.32 -16.60 13.05
C GLY A 49 13.70 -17.87 13.63
N ARG A 50 12.86 -17.76 14.67
CA ARG A 50 12.29 -18.93 15.38
C ARG A 50 10.83 -19.27 15.02
N LYS A 51 10.12 -18.33 14.40
CA LYS A 51 8.68 -18.46 14.09
C LYS A 51 8.36 -17.82 12.74
N TRP A 52 7.22 -18.21 12.18
CA TRP A 52 6.62 -17.51 11.05
C TRP A 52 5.86 -16.27 11.53
N LYS A 53 6.04 -15.16 10.82
CA LYS A 53 5.28 -13.91 11.00
C LYS A 53 4.45 -13.66 9.75
N ASN A 54 3.21 -13.21 9.90
CA ASN A 54 2.40 -12.76 8.77
C ASN A 54 3.14 -11.64 8.02
N GLY A 55 3.11 -11.70 6.69
CA GLY A 55 3.67 -10.65 5.85
C GLY A 55 2.80 -9.40 5.87
N ASP A 56 3.38 -8.28 5.42
CA ASP A 56 2.66 -7.02 5.25
C ASP A 56 2.58 -6.71 3.74
N PRO A 57 1.38 -6.73 3.13
CA PRO A 57 1.16 -6.29 1.74
C PRO A 57 1.63 -4.85 1.46
N CYS A 58 1.76 -4.02 2.50
CA CYS A 58 2.26 -2.66 2.40
C CYS A 58 3.79 -2.56 2.41
N ASP A 59 4.50 -3.61 2.81
CA ASP A 59 5.97 -3.66 2.78
C ASP A 59 6.45 -3.81 1.32
N LYS A 60 6.83 -2.68 0.71
CA LYS A 60 7.29 -2.61 -0.68
C LYS A 60 8.74 -3.08 -0.87
N HIS A 61 9.44 -3.40 0.22
CA HIS A 61 10.80 -3.92 0.19
C HIS A 61 10.84 -5.45 0.26
N ASP A 62 9.75 -6.10 0.66
CA ASP A 62 9.65 -7.57 0.64
C ASP A 62 9.38 -8.07 -0.79
N ILE A 63 10.45 -8.14 -1.58
CA ILE A 63 10.45 -8.56 -2.98
C ILE A 63 10.67 -10.08 -3.18
N ARG A 64 10.51 -10.87 -2.12
CA ARG A 64 10.62 -12.34 -2.21
C ARG A 64 9.54 -12.87 -3.14
N ARG A 65 9.86 -13.95 -3.88
CA ARG A 65 8.97 -14.48 -4.92
C ARG A 65 7.61 -14.90 -4.36
N GLU A 66 7.60 -15.51 -3.19
CA GLU A 66 6.40 -15.94 -2.48
C GLU A 66 5.49 -14.76 -2.08
N ASN A 67 6.04 -13.54 -1.93
CA ASN A 67 5.27 -12.35 -1.59
C ASN A 67 4.75 -11.59 -2.83
N LEU A 68 5.17 -11.95 -4.04
CA LEU A 68 4.82 -11.25 -5.27
C LEU A 68 3.95 -12.12 -6.17
N ALA A 69 2.87 -11.52 -6.69
CA ALA A 69 2.00 -12.16 -7.67
C ALA A 69 1.77 -11.26 -8.91
N ALA A 70 1.80 -11.83 -10.11
CA ALA A 70 1.42 -11.16 -11.34
C ALA A 70 -0.09 -11.30 -11.56
N LEU A 71 -0.83 -10.19 -11.44
CA LEU A 71 -2.29 -10.17 -11.46
C LEU A 71 -2.83 -9.30 -12.59
N CYS A 72 -3.95 -9.73 -13.18
CA CYS A 72 -4.78 -8.86 -14.02
C CYS A 72 -5.38 -7.72 -13.18
N TRP A 73 -5.79 -6.63 -13.84
CA TRP A 73 -6.35 -5.47 -13.14
C TRP A 73 -7.59 -5.80 -12.30
N HIS A 74 -8.42 -6.75 -12.76
CA HIS A 74 -9.59 -7.19 -12.01
C HIS A 74 -9.20 -7.83 -10.67
N CYS A 75 -8.38 -8.89 -10.70
CA CYS A 75 -7.89 -9.56 -9.49
C CYS A 75 -7.11 -8.58 -8.59
N HIS A 76 -6.25 -7.74 -9.16
CA HIS A 76 -5.51 -6.73 -8.42
C HIS A 76 -6.44 -5.77 -7.66
N SER A 77 -7.49 -5.28 -8.33
CA SER A 77 -8.46 -4.34 -7.76
C SER A 77 -9.28 -4.94 -6.62
N GLN A 78 -9.64 -6.23 -6.72
CA GLN A 78 -10.36 -6.92 -5.66
C GLN A 78 -9.52 -7.04 -4.39
N THR A 79 -8.23 -7.36 -4.55
CA THR A 79 -7.29 -7.44 -3.41
C THR A 79 -7.06 -6.10 -2.74
N ASP A 80 -7.01 -5.02 -3.53
CA ASP A 80 -6.83 -3.66 -3.00
C ASP A 80 -8.10 -3.08 -2.34
N ALA A 81 -9.29 -3.58 -2.68
CA ALA A 81 -10.56 -2.99 -2.25
C ALA A 81 -10.73 -2.85 -0.73
N PRO A 82 -10.40 -3.86 0.11
CA PRO A 82 -10.46 -3.72 1.58
C PRO A 82 -9.52 -2.62 2.11
N SER A 83 -8.31 -2.54 1.57
CA SER A 83 -7.32 -1.52 1.95
C SER A 83 -7.78 -0.11 1.56
N HIS A 84 -8.39 0.04 0.39
CA HIS A 84 -8.99 1.30 -0.04
C HIS A 84 -10.16 1.73 0.84
N ALA A 85 -11.06 0.81 1.21
CA ALA A 85 -12.16 1.09 2.12
C ALA A 85 -11.65 1.58 3.49
N ASN A 86 -10.60 0.93 4.03
CA ASN A 86 -9.97 1.33 5.28
C ASN A 86 -9.28 2.70 5.19
N TYR A 87 -8.59 2.97 4.08
CA TYR A 87 -7.97 4.27 3.83
C TYR A 87 -9.00 5.40 3.75
N ALA A 88 -10.13 5.17 3.07
CA ALA A 88 -11.22 6.14 2.98
C ALA A 88 -11.79 6.48 4.38
N LYS A 89 -12.06 5.46 5.21
CA LYS A 89 -12.51 5.64 6.60
C LYS A 89 -11.49 6.44 7.43
N ARG A 90 -10.20 6.11 7.34
CA ARG A 90 -9.13 6.84 8.06
C ARG A 90 -9.02 8.29 7.61
N THR A 91 -9.17 8.54 6.31
CA THR A 91 -9.09 9.88 5.73
C THR A 91 -10.28 10.74 6.16
N ALA A 92 -11.49 10.17 6.16
CA ALA A 92 -12.68 10.83 6.70
C ALA A 92 -12.51 11.22 8.17
N ARG A 93 -12.08 10.29 9.03
CA ARG A 93 -11.79 10.57 10.45
C ARG A 93 -10.75 11.67 10.65
N ARG A 94 -9.70 11.69 9.82
CA ARG A 94 -8.66 12.74 9.86
C ARG A 94 -9.22 14.11 9.46
N LYS A 95 -10.11 14.15 8.45
CA LYS A 95 -10.79 15.37 8.01
C LYS A 95 -11.69 15.91 9.12
N GLU A 96 -12.55 15.07 9.67
CA GLU A 96 -13.45 15.41 10.80
C GLU A 96 -12.64 15.94 12.00
N LYS A 97 -11.56 15.27 12.38
CA LYS A 97 -10.68 15.75 13.47
C LYS A 97 -10.12 17.14 13.14
N ARG A 98 -9.64 17.38 11.92
CA ARG A 98 -9.12 18.70 11.51
C ARG A 98 -10.21 19.78 11.57
N GLU A 99 -11.42 19.47 11.15
CA GLU A 99 -12.56 20.39 11.21
C GLU A 99 -12.96 20.70 12.66
N ARG A 100 -12.99 19.69 13.54
CA ARG A 100 -13.24 19.89 14.98
C ARG A 100 -12.18 20.78 15.63
N HIS A 101 -10.89 20.55 15.33
CA HIS A 101 -9.81 21.42 15.82
C HIS A 101 -9.97 22.85 15.30
N ARG A 102 -10.29 23.02 14.01
CA ARG A 102 -10.57 24.33 13.40
C ARG A 102 -11.74 25.04 14.09
N ALA A 103 -12.82 24.33 14.40
CA ALA A 103 -14.00 24.89 15.06
C ALA A 103 -13.71 25.38 16.48
N LEU A 104 -12.76 24.77 17.19
CA LEU A 104 -12.31 25.19 18.52
C LEU A 104 -11.38 26.41 18.51
N GLY A 105 -11.02 26.96 17.34
CA GLY A 105 -10.06 28.06 17.22
C GLY A 105 -8.61 27.66 17.52
N VAL A 106 -8.36 26.38 17.82
CA VAL A 106 -7.01 25.84 18.04
C VAL A 106 -6.42 25.53 16.67
N GLY A 107 -5.49 26.38 16.21
CA GLY A 107 -4.76 26.15 14.97
C GLY A 107 -4.24 24.71 14.87
N THR A 108 -4.16 24.17 13.65
CA THR A 108 -3.81 22.77 13.38
C THR A 108 -2.41 22.35 13.84
N GLY A 109 -1.62 23.27 14.40
CA GLY A 109 -0.38 23.03 15.13
C GLY A 109 -0.45 23.71 16.50
N LEU A 110 -0.09 22.96 17.55
CA LEU A 110 0.08 23.46 18.90
C LEU A 110 1.17 24.56 18.92
N VAL A 111 0.77 25.82 18.84
CA VAL A 111 1.47 26.93 19.51
C VAL A 111 0.39 27.89 20.00
N PRO A 112 0.00 27.85 21.29
CA PRO A 112 -0.77 28.93 21.86
C PRO A 112 0.18 30.15 21.93
N TYR A 113 -0.06 31.16 21.08
CA TYR A 113 0.52 32.49 21.33
C TYR A 113 -0.19 33.02 22.57
N ALA A 114 0.53 33.12 23.69
CA ALA A 114 0.05 33.87 24.83
C ALA A 114 -0.12 35.32 24.37
N LEU A 115 -1.35 35.82 24.38
CA LEU A 115 -1.61 37.25 24.29
C LEU A 115 -1.05 37.84 25.57
N VAL A 116 0.15 38.43 25.49
CA VAL A 116 0.71 39.27 26.55
C VAL A 116 -0.19 40.50 26.62
N ALA A 117 -1.07 40.52 27.62
CA ALA A 117 -1.84 41.70 27.97
C ALA A 117 -0.88 42.75 28.54
N ALA A 118 -0.90 43.95 27.94
CA ALA A 118 -0.21 45.14 28.41
C ALA A 118 -1.04 45.85 29.49
#